data_AF-A0A7W1G436-F1
#
_entry.id   AF-A0A7W1G436-F1
#
_cell.length_a   1.000
_cell.length_b   1.000
_cell.length_c   1.000
_cell.angle_alpha   90.00
_cell.angle_beta   90.00
_cell.angle_gamma   90.00
#
_symmetry.space_group_name_H-M   'P 1'
#
loop_
_entity.id
_entity.type
_entity.pdbx_description
1 polymer ?
#
loop_
_entity_poly.entity_id
_entity_poly.type
_entity_poly.pdbx_seq_one_letter_code
_entity_poly.pdbx_strand_id
1 'polypeptide(L)'
;MAGWLLYRIAGRLAELHPVWSPWLKPLVWTYVLMVFVTFMASPLFQLLLLLHPEGRRALSPRERTATVAGSACLAVGALGIASYPITGHAIGLLAAFQAALICAPLYSAVEEADRRRRTVLVIAVLCYAAFAALVLVLIWREWQPSVKLWLYGFYSWLALLFLPAFLKRVAR
;
A
#
# COMPACT_ATOMS: atom_id res chain seq x y z
N MET A 1 -15.47 5.75 -5.96
CA MET A 1 -16.43 5.39 -7.03
C MET A 1 -16.00 5.89 -8.40
N ALA A 2 -15.61 7.17 -8.57
CA ALA A 2 -15.21 7.74 -9.87
C ALA A 2 -14.04 6.99 -10.56
N GLY A 3 -12.96 6.65 -9.83
CA GLY A 3 -11.79 5.99 -10.43
C GLY A 3 -12.05 4.57 -10.97
N TRP A 4 -12.89 3.78 -10.30
CA TRP A 4 -13.27 2.43 -10.79
C TRP A 4 -14.13 2.51 -12.04
N LEU A 5 -15.05 3.48 -12.09
CA LEU A 5 -15.89 3.74 -13.26
C LEU A 5 -15.03 4.14 -14.47
N LEU A 6 -14.07 5.05 -14.25
CA LEU A 6 -13.15 5.54 -15.28
C LEU A 6 -12.28 4.40 -15.85
N TYR A 7 -11.72 3.55 -14.98
CA TYR A 7 -10.94 2.38 -15.40
C TYR A 7 -11.76 1.39 -16.23
N ARG A 8 -13.02 1.13 -15.83
CA ARG A 8 -13.90 0.19 -16.53
C ARG A 8 -14.34 0.70 -17.90
N ILE A 9 -14.63 2.00 -17.99
CA ILE A 9 -14.99 2.67 -19.25
C ILE A 9 -13.79 2.71 -20.19
N ALA A 10 -12.60 3.08 -19.69
CA ALA A 10 -11.37 3.09 -20.48
C ALA A 10 -10.99 1.69 -21.00
N GLY A 11 -11.14 0.64 -20.19
CA GLY A 11 -10.91 -0.74 -20.61
C GLY A 11 -11.83 -1.19 -21.75
N ARG A 12 -13.13 -0.93 -21.63
CA ARG A 12 -14.11 -1.26 -22.69
C ARG A 12 -13.89 -0.45 -23.98
N LEU A 13 -13.54 0.84 -23.86
CA LEU A 13 -13.21 1.66 -25.02
C LEU A 13 -11.95 1.19 -25.76
N ALA A 14 -10.94 0.70 -25.02
CA ALA A 14 -9.72 0.16 -25.61
C ALA A 14 -9.94 -1.17 -26.34
N GLU A 15 -10.89 -1.99 -25.89
CA GLU A 15 -11.30 -3.23 -26.56
C GLU A 15 -12.12 -2.97 -27.83
N LEU A 16 -13.00 -1.97 -27.79
CA LEU A 16 -13.85 -1.59 -28.93
C LEU A 16 -13.09 -0.84 -30.02
N HIS A 17 -12.07 -0.05 -29.65
CA HIS A 17 -11.25 0.69 -30.62
C HIS A 17 -9.75 0.57 -30.30
N PRO A 18 -9.06 -0.43 -30.90
CA PRO A 18 -7.64 -0.70 -30.64
C PRO A 18 -6.72 0.49 -30.92
N VAL A 19 -7.12 1.39 -31.83
CA VAL A 19 -6.40 2.63 -32.19
C VAL A 19 -6.24 3.57 -30.99
N TRP A 20 -7.14 3.54 -30.01
CA TRP A 20 -7.10 4.40 -28.82
C TRP A 20 -6.27 3.79 -27.67
N SER A 21 -5.96 2.50 -27.75
CA SER A 21 -5.16 1.77 -26.76
C SER A 21 -3.82 2.46 -26.40
N PRO A 22 -2.98 2.92 -27.35
CA PRO A 22 -1.72 3.57 -27.02
C PRO A 22 -1.85 4.90 -26.28
N TRP A 23 -3.00 5.58 -26.38
CA TRP A 23 -3.28 6.85 -25.67
C TRP A 23 -3.95 6.62 -24.32
N LEU A 24 -4.82 5.62 -24.21
CA LEU A 24 -5.52 5.29 -22.97
C LEU A 24 -4.59 4.65 -21.93
N LYS A 25 -3.67 3.78 -22.35
CA LYS A 25 -2.70 3.12 -21.45
C LYS A 25 -1.86 4.11 -20.62
N PRO A 26 -1.15 5.10 -21.21
CA PRO A 26 -0.37 6.05 -20.43
C PRO A 26 -1.26 6.88 -19.49
N LEU A 27 -2.46 7.28 -19.92
CA LEU A 27 -3.40 8.02 -19.06
C LEU A 27 -3.79 7.23 -17.80
N VAL A 28 -4.10 5.94 -17.95
CA VAL A 28 -4.40 5.05 -16.80
C VAL A 28 -3.19 4.91 -15.89
N TRP A 29 -2.00 4.71 -16.43
CA TRP A 29 -0.77 4.62 -15.64
C TRP A 29 -0.47 5.92 -14.89
N THR A 30 -0.62 7.08 -15.52
CA THR A 30 -0.46 8.39 -14.87
C THR A 30 -1.46 8.56 -13.73
N TYR A 31 -2.72 8.16 -13.92
CA TYR A 31 -3.72 8.21 -12.85
C TYR A 31 -3.36 7.29 -11.68
N VAL A 32 -2.95 6.04 -11.96
CA VAL A 32 -2.50 5.09 -10.91
C VAL A 32 -1.29 5.66 -10.16
N LEU A 33 -0.32 6.21 -10.89
CA LEU A 33 0.87 6.83 -10.29
C LEU A 33 0.50 8.03 -9.42
N MET A 34 -0.42 8.90 -9.88
CA MET A 34 -0.92 10.03 -9.11
C MET A 34 -1.58 9.57 -7.80
N VAL A 35 -2.45 8.55 -7.87
CA VAL A 35 -3.10 7.98 -6.69
C VAL A 35 -2.05 7.39 -5.73
N PHE A 36 -1.09 6.64 -6.25
CA PHE A 36 0.00 6.07 -5.46
C PHE A 36 0.82 7.16 -4.75
N VAL A 37 1.25 8.20 -5.49
CA VAL A 37 1.97 9.35 -4.95
C VAL A 37 1.12 10.08 -3.91
N THR A 38 -0.19 10.19 -4.10
CA THR A 38 -1.08 10.85 -3.13
C THR A 38 -1.09 10.13 -1.79
N PHE A 39 -1.14 8.79 -1.80
CA PHE A 39 -1.10 7.98 -0.59
C PHE A 39 0.31 7.90 0.03
N MET A 40 1.35 7.99 -0.79
CA MET A 40 2.75 7.91 -0.36
C MET A 40 3.41 9.28 -0.10
N ALA A 41 2.73 10.40 -0.38
CA ALA A 41 3.32 11.73 -0.28
C ALA A 41 3.84 12.01 1.14
N SER A 42 2.98 11.85 2.15
CA SER A 42 3.36 12.08 3.55
C SER A 42 4.55 11.23 4.00
N PRO A 43 4.54 9.88 3.86
CA PRO A 43 5.69 9.08 4.27
C PRO A 43 6.95 9.38 3.45
N LEU A 44 6.85 9.72 2.16
CA LEU A 44 8.00 10.10 1.34
C LEU A 44 8.61 11.44 1.76
N PHE A 45 7.80 12.48 1.98
CA PHE A 45 8.30 13.77 2.44
C PHE A 45 8.94 13.69 3.82
N GLN A 46 8.34 12.93 4.73
CA GLN A 46 8.92 12.75 6.07
C GLN A 46 10.19 11.89 6.03
N LEU A 47 10.29 10.93 5.11
CA LEU A 47 11.51 10.18 4.87
C LEU A 47 12.62 11.11 4.36
N LEU A 48 12.32 12.03 3.43
CA LEU A 48 13.28 13.06 2.99
C LEU A 48 13.72 13.97 4.14
N LEU A 49 12.78 14.39 5.00
CA LEU A 49 13.09 15.16 6.21
C LEU A 49 13.98 14.37 7.18
N LEU A 50 13.71 13.08 7.36
CA LEU A 50 14.49 12.21 8.25
C LEU A 50 15.94 12.02 7.77
N LEU A 51 16.11 11.90 6.44
CA LEU A 51 17.42 11.79 5.79
C LEU A 51 18.21 13.09 5.86
N HIS A 52 17.55 14.25 5.78
CA HIS A 52 18.22 15.54 5.89
C HIS A 52 18.64 15.84 7.34
N PRO A 53 19.90 16.25 7.62
CA PRO A 53 20.39 16.50 8.98
C PRO A 53 19.51 17.47 9.78
N GLU A 54 19.12 18.58 9.14
CA GLU A 54 18.26 19.59 9.77
C GLU A 54 16.76 19.22 9.74
N GLY A 55 16.31 18.48 8.73
CA GLY A 55 14.90 18.09 8.60
C GLY A 55 14.46 17.14 9.72
N ARG A 56 15.40 16.37 10.26
CA ARG A 56 15.18 15.45 11.38
C ARG A 56 14.70 16.16 12.65
N ARG A 57 15.08 17.42 12.86
CA ARG A 57 14.69 18.22 14.02
C ARG A 57 13.27 18.77 13.92
N ALA A 58 12.74 18.86 12.70
CA ALA A 58 11.37 19.32 12.46
C ALA A 58 10.32 18.22 12.71
N LEU A 59 10.73 16.95 12.71
CA LEU A 59 9.83 15.82 12.96
C LEU A 59 9.52 15.66 14.44
N SER A 60 8.23 15.57 14.77
CA SER A 60 7.81 15.15 16.10
C SER A 60 8.25 13.71 16.39
N PRO A 61 8.37 13.30 17.68
CA PRO A 61 8.73 11.93 18.02
C PRO A 61 7.81 10.87 17.38
N ARG A 62 6.52 11.19 17.21
CA ARG A 62 5.52 10.29 16.63
C ARG A 62 5.66 10.15 15.13
N GLU A 63 5.79 11.28 14.42
CA GLU A 63 6.05 11.30 12.97
C GLU A 63 7.36 10.57 12.66
N ARG A 64 8.38 10.72 13.51
CA ARG A 64 9.64 9.98 13.36
C ARG A 64 9.42 8.47 13.44
N THR A 65 8.65 7.96 14.41
CA THR A 65 8.34 6.53 14.50
C THR A 65 7.51 6.05 13.31
N ALA A 66 6.50 6.83 12.90
CA ALA A 66 5.66 6.51 11.74
C ALA A 66 6.50 6.48 10.43
N THR A 67 7.42 7.42 10.28
CA THR A 67 8.35 7.51 9.15
C THR A 67 9.29 6.32 9.11
N VAL A 68 9.87 5.94 10.26
CA VAL A 68 10.75 4.75 10.34
C VAL A 68 9.96 3.49 9.96
N ALA A 69 8.75 3.32 10.49
CA ALA A 69 7.88 2.19 10.15
C ALA A 69 7.53 2.15 8.65
N GLY A 70 7.14 3.30 8.07
CA GLY A 70 6.88 3.42 6.63
C GLY A 70 8.13 3.14 5.79
N SER A 71 9.29 3.67 6.20
CA SER A 71 10.57 3.43 5.52
C SER A 71 10.97 1.95 5.52
N ALA A 72 10.66 1.22 6.60
CA ALA A 72 10.89 -0.22 6.66
C ALA A 72 10.02 -0.97 5.64
N CYS A 73 8.75 -0.58 5.48
CA CYS A 73 7.89 -1.12 4.42
C CYS A 73 8.44 -0.81 3.03
N LEU A 74 8.88 0.42 2.77
CA LEU A 74 9.48 0.79 1.49
C LEU A 74 10.79 0.04 1.22
N ALA A 75 11.61 -0.20 2.25
CA ALA A 75 12.83 -0.99 2.14
C ALA A 75 12.53 -2.45 1.77
N VAL A 76 11.55 -3.08 2.43
CA VAL A 76 11.06 -4.42 2.06
C VAL A 76 10.54 -4.41 0.61
N GLY A 77 9.84 -3.35 0.21
CA GLY A 77 9.42 -3.11 -1.16
C GLY A 77 10.58 -3.15 -2.16
N ALA A 78 11.60 -2.33 -1.89
CA ALA A 78 12.79 -2.25 -2.74
C ALA A 78 13.55 -3.57 -2.82
N LEU A 79 13.71 -4.29 -1.69
CA LEU A 79 14.33 -5.61 -1.65
C LEU A 79 13.53 -6.64 -2.46
N GLY A 80 12.20 -6.61 -2.37
CA GLY A 80 11.32 -7.47 -3.17
C GLY A 80 11.51 -7.24 -4.67
N ILE A 81 11.58 -5.98 -5.11
CA ILE A 81 11.86 -5.63 -6.52
C ILE A 81 13.26 -6.11 -6.93
N ALA A 82 14.28 -5.83 -6.11
CA ALA A 82 15.66 -6.21 -6.39
C ALA A 82 15.88 -7.74 -6.44
N SER A 83 15.02 -8.52 -5.75
CA SER A 83 15.09 -9.98 -5.78
C SER A 83 14.65 -10.61 -7.11
N TYR A 84 13.83 -9.91 -7.90
CA TYR A 84 13.29 -10.43 -9.16
C TYR A 84 14.36 -10.80 -10.19
N PRO A 85 15.34 -9.92 -10.54
CA PRO A 85 16.39 -10.28 -11.50
C PRO A 85 17.33 -11.40 -11.00
N ILE A 86 17.41 -11.64 -9.69
CA ILE A 86 18.29 -12.65 -9.09
C ILE A 86 17.61 -14.03 -9.07
N THR A 87 16.33 -14.07 -8.69
CA THR A 87 15.59 -15.32 -8.47
C THR A 87 14.75 -15.75 -9.67
N GLY A 88 14.38 -14.81 -10.55
CA GLY A 88 13.41 -15.03 -11.62
C GLY A 88 11.97 -15.27 -11.13
N HIS A 89 11.71 -15.19 -9.81
CA HIS A 89 10.41 -15.49 -9.22
C HIS A 89 9.58 -14.23 -8.97
N ALA A 90 8.32 -14.25 -9.40
CA ALA A 90 7.39 -13.13 -9.23
C ALA A 90 6.98 -12.87 -7.76
N ILE A 91 7.30 -13.78 -6.84
CA ILE A 91 6.98 -13.66 -5.41
C ILE A 91 7.63 -12.42 -4.80
N GLY A 92 8.85 -12.07 -5.21
CA GLY A 92 9.51 -10.84 -4.76
C GLY A 92 8.73 -9.58 -5.13
N LEU A 93 8.17 -9.54 -6.35
CA LEU A 93 7.34 -8.43 -6.81
C LEU A 93 6.00 -8.38 -6.06
N LEU A 94 5.39 -9.53 -5.76
CA LEU A 94 4.18 -9.62 -4.95
C LEU A 94 4.43 -9.15 -3.52
N ALA A 95 5.55 -9.54 -2.92
CA ALA A 95 5.97 -9.05 -1.61
C ALA A 95 6.17 -7.53 -1.62
N ALA A 96 6.79 -7.00 -2.69
CA ALA A 96 6.98 -5.58 -2.84
C ALA A 96 5.67 -4.80 -2.94
N PHE A 97 4.72 -5.34 -3.71
CA PHE A 97 3.37 -4.78 -3.82
C PHE A 97 2.67 -4.75 -2.46
N GLN A 98 2.73 -5.83 -1.68
CA GLN A 98 2.11 -5.88 -0.35
C GLN A 98 2.76 -4.92 0.64
N ALA A 99 4.09 -4.79 0.61
CA ALA A 99 4.80 -3.84 1.45
C ALA A 99 4.37 -2.40 1.14
N ALA A 100 4.18 -2.07 -0.13
CA ALA A 100 3.65 -0.77 -0.56
C ALA A 100 2.21 -0.53 -0.08
N LEU A 101 1.34 -1.54 -0.18
CA LEU A 101 -0.03 -1.47 0.33
C LEU A 101 -0.06 -1.25 1.85
N ILE A 102 0.75 -1.96 2.62
CA ILE A 102 0.80 -1.86 4.09
C ILE A 102 1.31 -0.49 4.56
N CYS A 103 2.18 0.15 3.79
CA CYS A 103 2.81 1.43 4.17
C CYS A 103 1.77 2.51 4.53
N ALA A 104 0.72 2.69 3.72
CA ALA A 104 -0.30 3.72 3.95
C ALA A 104 -1.09 3.52 5.27
N PRO A 105 -1.75 2.37 5.51
CA PRO A 105 -2.48 2.14 6.75
C PRO A 105 -1.55 2.07 7.96
N LEU A 106 -0.33 1.52 7.82
CA LEU A 106 0.66 1.49 8.92
C LEU A 106 1.05 2.90 9.36
N TYR A 107 1.38 3.76 8.41
CA TYR A 107 1.75 5.14 8.67
C TYR A 107 0.61 5.88 9.40
N SER A 108 -0.62 5.78 8.89
CA SER A 108 -1.80 6.37 9.53
C SER A 108 -2.12 5.80 10.92
N ALA A 109 -1.86 4.50 11.12
CA ALA A 109 -2.09 3.83 12.39
C ALA A 109 -1.14 4.34 13.48
N VAL A 110 0.14 4.49 13.15
CA VAL A 110 1.18 4.92 14.11
C VAL A 110 1.05 6.41 14.45
N GLU A 111 0.64 7.24 13.49
CA GLU A 111 0.43 8.68 13.69
C GLU A 111 -0.79 9.01 14.57
N GLU A 112 -1.76 8.10 14.70
CA GLU A 112 -3.01 8.33 15.44
C GLU A 112 -2.75 8.80 16.88
N ALA A 113 -3.41 9.91 17.26
CA ALA A 113 -3.12 10.62 18.49
C ALA A 113 -3.69 9.91 19.73
N ASP A 114 -4.84 9.27 19.56
CA ASP A 114 -5.52 8.51 20.61
C ASP A 114 -4.89 7.12 20.77
N ARG A 115 -4.40 6.85 21.98
CA ARG A 115 -3.71 5.60 22.31
C ARG A 115 -4.58 4.36 22.06
N ARG A 116 -5.88 4.39 22.38
CA ARG A 116 -6.76 3.22 22.23
C ARG A 116 -7.00 2.91 20.76
N ARG A 117 -7.30 3.94 19.96
CA ARG A 117 -7.49 3.80 18.51
C ARG A 117 -6.21 3.40 17.81
N ARG A 118 -5.07 4.00 18.17
CA ARG A 118 -3.75 3.59 17.67
C ARG A 118 -3.49 2.11 17.88
N THR A 119 -3.69 1.60 19.09
CA THR A 119 -3.46 0.17 19.38
C THR A 119 -4.33 -0.72 18.50
N VAL A 120 -5.62 -0.40 18.34
CA VAL A 120 -6.53 -1.17 17.47
C VAL A 120 -6.06 -1.13 16.01
N LEU A 121 -5.72 0.05 15.49
CA LEU A 121 -5.25 0.21 14.11
C LEU A 121 -3.93 -0.52 13.85
N VAL A 122 -2.96 -0.41 14.76
CA VAL A 122 -1.67 -1.11 14.64
C VAL A 122 -1.87 -2.62 14.67
N ILE A 123 -2.69 -3.14 15.59
CA ILE A 123 -3.01 -4.58 15.64
C ILE A 123 -3.68 -5.01 14.33
N ALA A 124 -4.64 -4.24 13.82
CA ALA A 124 -5.32 -4.58 12.57
C ALA A 124 -4.36 -4.62 11.38
N VAL A 125 -3.41 -3.69 11.30
CA VAL A 125 -2.34 -3.67 10.29
C VAL A 125 -1.39 -4.86 10.45
N LEU A 126 -1.00 -5.21 11.68
CA LEU A 126 -0.14 -6.37 11.94
C LEU A 126 -0.83 -7.69 11.57
N CYS A 127 -2.11 -7.86 11.90
CA CYS A 127 -2.91 -9.02 11.49
C CYS A 127 -2.97 -9.13 9.96
N TYR A 128 -3.14 -8.01 9.27
CA TYR A 128 -3.13 -7.98 7.81
C TYR A 128 -1.76 -8.31 7.23
N ALA A 129 -0.68 -7.77 7.79
CA ALA A 129 0.68 -8.09 7.38
C ALA A 129 0.99 -9.59 7.56
N ALA A 130 0.57 -10.18 8.68
CA ALA A 130 0.69 -11.62 8.93
C ALA A 130 -0.12 -12.45 7.93
N PHE A 131 -1.36 -12.03 7.64
CA PHE A 131 -2.19 -12.66 6.61
C PHE A 131 -1.54 -12.56 5.22
N ALA A 132 -1.04 -11.39 4.84
CA ALA A 132 -0.36 -11.20 3.55
C ALA A 132 0.90 -12.07 3.44
N ALA A 133 1.70 -12.17 4.49
CA ALA A 133 2.87 -13.06 4.55
C ALA A 133 2.46 -14.53 4.40
N LEU A 134 1.42 -14.98 5.10
CA LEU A 134 0.88 -16.33 4.96
C LEU A 134 0.44 -16.60 3.52
N VAL A 135 -0.30 -15.67 2.89
CA VAL A 135 -0.73 -15.83 1.50
C VAL A 135 0.47 -15.88 0.55
N LEU A 136 1.51 -15.08 0.74
CA LEU A 136 2.74 -15.15 -0.07
C LEU A 136 3.42 -16.53 0.04
N VAL A 137 3.48 -17.10 1.24
CA VAL A 137 4.01 -18.47 1.45
C VAL A 137 3.14 -19.50 0.73
N LEU A 138 1.81 -19.37 0.78
CA LEU A 138 0.89 -20.27 0.08
C LEU A 138 1.01 -20.15 -1.45
N ILE A 139 1.22 -18.95 -1.97
CA ILE A 139 1.51 -18.71 -3.40
C ILE A 139 2.83 -19.38 -3.78
N TRP A 140 3.87 -19.25 -2.94
CA TRP A 140 5.15 -19.90 -3.18
C TRP A 140 5.05 -21.43 -3.18
N ARG A 141 4.15 -21.99 -2.38
CA ARG A 141 3.82 -23.43 -2.36
C ARG A 141 2.85 -23.85 -3.47
N GLU A 142 2.54 -22.97 -4.41
CA GLU A 142 1.63 -23.21 -5.55
C GLU A 142 0.24 -23.72 -5.15
N TRP A 143 -0.23 -23.34 -3.96
CA TRP A 143 -1.51 -23.80 -3.45
C TRP A 143 -2.66 -23.10 -4.20
N GLN A 144 -3.51 -23.87 -4.88
CA GLN A 144 -4.56 -23.38 -5.79
C GLN A 144 -5.46 -22.25 -5.23
N PRO A 145 -5.96 -22.28 -3.97
CA PRO A 145 -6.83 -21.22 -3.48
C PRO A 145 -6.09 -19.92 -3.08
N SER A 146 -4.76 -19.88 -3.17
CA SER A 146 -3.94 -18.72 -2.80
C SER A 146 -4.30 -17.44 -3.57
N VAL A 147 -4.66 -17.55 -4.85
CA VAL A 147 -5.09 -16.40 -5.68
C VAL A 147 -6.38 -15.77 -5.16
N LYS A 148 -7.33 -16.58 -4.70
CA LYS A 148 -8.59 -16.08 -4.11
C LYS A 148 -8.32 -15.39 -2.76
N LEU A 149 -7.45 -15.98 -1.93
CA LEU A 149 -7.03 -15.38 -0.67
C LEU A 149 -6.32 -14.04 -0.87
N TRP A 150 -5.51 -13.92 -1.93
CA TRP A 150 -4.88 -12.65 -2.30
C TRP A 150 -5.91 -11.56 -2.60
N LEU A 151 -6.93 -11.90 -3.39
CA LEU A 151 -8.01 -10.97 -3.71
C LEU A 151 -8.80 -10.56 -2.46
N TYR A 152 -9.09 -11.49 -1.56
CA TYR A 152 -9.70 -11.16 -0.27
C TYR A 152 -8.80 -10.27 0.58
N GLY A 153 -7.48 -10.50 0.57
CA GLY A 153 -6.50 -9.62 1.18
C GLY A 153 -6.57 -8.20 0.63
N PHE A 154 -6.76 -8.02 -0.67
CA PHE A 154 -6.94 -6.68 -1.24
C PHE A 154 -8.20 -5.97 -0.70
N TYR A 155 -9.32 -6.69 -0.55
CA TYR A 155 -10.52 -6.12 0.07
C TYR A 155 -10.34 -5.82 1.56
N SER A 156 -9.63 -6.67 2.31
CA SER A 156 -9.27 -6.39 3.70
C SER A 156 -8.40 -5.15 3.82
N TRP A 157 -7.47 -4.91 2.89
CA TRP A 157 -6.67 -3.69 2.84
C TRP A 157 -7.53 -2.44 2.62
N LEU A 158 -8.49 -2.49 1.69
CA LEU A 158 -9.44 -1.39 1.51
C LEU A 158 -10.21 -1.10 2.79
N ALA A 159 -10.68 -2.13 3.50
CA ALA A 159 -11.36 -1.97 4.78
C ALA A 159 -10.47 -1.29 5.83
N LEU A 160 -9.19 -1.66 5.90
CA LEU A 160 -8.21 -1.04 6.82
C LEU A 160 -8.00 0.44 6.52
N LEU A 161 -7.97 0.82 5.25
CA LEU A 161 -7.76 2.20 4.84
C LEU A 161 -8.89 3.13 5.34
N PHE A 162 -10.11 2.60 5.45
CA PHE A 162 -11.27 3.35 5.96
C PHE A 162 -11.56 3.14 7.46
N LEU A 163 -10.89 2.20 8.11
CA LEU A 163 -11.09 1.88 9.53
C LEU A 163 -10.93 3.09 10.46
N PRO A 164 -9.92 3.98 10.31
CA PRO A 164 -9.80 5.17 11.14
C PRO A 164 -11.02 6.09 11.05
N ALA A 165 -11.54 6.30 9.84
CA ALA A 165 -12.71 7.13 9.60
C ALA A 165 -13.97 6.52 10.24
N PHE A 166 -14.09 5.20 10.24
CA PHE A 166 -15.18 4.48 10.90
C PHE A 166 -15.11 4.61 12.43
N LEU A 167 -13.93 4.35 13.03
CA LEU A 167 -13.73 4.46 14.48
C LEU A 167 -14.00 5.88 15.01
N LYS A 168 -13.71 6.92 14.21
CA LYS A 168 -14.01 8.32 14.56
C LYS A 168 -15.52 8.62 14.61
N ARG A 169 -16.36 7.88 13.89
CA ARG A 169 -17.83 8.08 13.90
C ARG A 169 -18.51 7.37 15.06
N VAL A 170 -18.02 6.18 15.45
CA VAL A 170 -18.62 5.36 16.51
C VAL A 170 -18.32 5.90 17.92
N ALA A 171 -17.24 6.69 18.06
CA ALA A 171 -16.82 7.26 19.34
C ALA A 171 -17.43 8.64 19.65
N ARG A 172 -18.38 9.13 18.83
CA ARG A 172 -19.19 10.32 19.11
C ARG A 172 -20.55 9.88 19.63
#